data_AF-A0A7X0H6X8-F1
#
_entry.id   AF-A0A7X0H6X8-F1
#
_cell.length_a   1.000
_cell.length_b   1.000
_cell.length_c   1.000
_cell.angle_alpha   90.00
_cell.angle_beta   90.00
_cell.angle_gamma   90.00
#
_symmetry.space_group_name_H-M   'P 1'
#
loop_
_entity.id
_entity.type
_entity.pdbx_description
1 polymer ?
#
loop_
_entity_poly.entity_id
_entity_poly.type
_entity_poly.pdbx_seq_one_letter_code
_entity_poly.pdbx_strand_id
1 'polypeptide(L)'
;MKHTLYGVLLSAAVLLGTGCTYYEITDPTTDKTYYTTNWDRKDNKSGVIQFKDMKSGKQVTLTNAEVGEIKEKQYKAAIKD
;
A
#
# COMPACT_ATOMS: atom_id res chain seq x y z
N MET A 1 -49.69 24.38 16.88
CA MET A 1 -50.06 23.58 15.69
C MET A 1 -48.88 23.58 14.74
N LYS A 2 -48.38 22.39 14.39
CA LYS A 2 -47.66 22.04 13.15
C LYS A 2 -46.35 22.82 12.86
N HIS A 3 -45.27 22.46 13.54
CA HIS A 3 -43.94 22.56 12.91
C HIS A 3 -43.70 21.25 12.18
N THR A 4 -44.02 21.30 10.89
CA THR A 4 -43.95 20.18 9.96
C THR A 4 -42.54 19.63 9.89
N LEU A 5 -42.43 18.35 10.23
CA LEU A 5 -41.29 17.47 10.05
C LEU A 5 -40.77 17.55 8.60
N TYR A 6 -39.63 18.21 8.38
CA TYR A 6 -38.85 18.08 7.14
C TYR A 6 -37.38 17.88 7.52
N GLY A 7 -37.09 16.73 8.12
CA GLY A 7 -35.73 16.20 8.25
C GLY A 7 -35.50 15.14 7.18
N VAL A 8 -35.55 15.53 5.90
CA VAL A 8 -35.24 14.63 4.79
C VAL A 8 -33.73 14.35 4.79
N LEU A 9 -33.38 13.15 5.25
CA LEU A 9 -32.35 12.26 4.71
C LEU A 9 -31.32 12.92 3.78
N LEU A 10 -30.19 13.36 4.34
CA LEU A 10 -28.95 13.53 3.61
C LEU A 10 -27.99 12.41 4.01
N SER A 11 -28.30 11.22 3.48
CA SER A 11 -27.47 10.02 3.50
C SER A 11 -26.29 10.21 2.53
N ALA A 12 -25.34 11.08 2.85
CA ALA A 12 -24.06 11.10 2.16
C ALA A 12 -23.20 9.95 2.75
N ALA A 13 -23.41 8.75 2.21
CA ALA A 13 -22.53 7.62 2.43
C ALA A 13 -21.14 7.98 1.90
N VAL A 14 -20.28 8.50 2.78
CA VAL A 14 -18.84 8.58 2.51
C VAL A 14 -18.31 7.16 2.63
N LEU A 15 -18.37 6.42 1.53
CA LEU A 15 -17.53 5.24 1.34
C LEU A 15 -16.10 5.74 1.22
N LEU A 16 -15.46 6.00 2.37
CA LEU A 16 -14.01 6.11 2.45
C LEU A 16 -13.49 4.75 2.00
N GLY A 17 -13.05 4.68 0.74
CA GLY A 17 -12.41 3.50 0.19
C GLY A 17 -11.33 3.05 1.16
N THR A 18 -11.38 1.77 1.57
CA THR A 18 -10.28 1.11 2.24
C THR A 18 -9.13 1.03 1.23
N GLY A 19 -8.40 2.12 1.09
CA GLY A 19 -7.31 2.25 0.13
C GLY A 19 -6.23 1.25 0.51
N CYS A 20 -5.92 0.33 -0.39
CA CYS A 20 -4.68 -0.42 -0.29
C CYS A 20 -3.53 0.58 -0.46
N THR A 21 -2.59 0.60 0.47
CA THR A 21 -1.32 1.30 0.25
C THR A 21 -0.45 0.44 -0.66
N TYR A 22 0.25 1.09 -1.59
CA TYR A 22 1.17 0.42 -2.52
C TYR A 22 2.57 0.94 -2.27
N TYR A 23 3.53 0.04 -2.31
CA TYR A 23 4.92 0.34 -2.02
C TYR A 23 5.81 -0.10 -3.18
N GLU A 24 6.77 0.76 -3.46
CA GLU A 24 7.98 0.45 -4.20
C GLU A 24 9.09 0.23 -3.18
N ILE A 25 9.83 -0.86 -3.32
CA ILE A 25 10.96 -1.19 -2.45
C ILE A 25 12.19 -1.36 -3.31
N THR A 26 13.21 -0.54 -3.07
CA THR A 26 14.49 -0.60 -3.78
C THR A 26 15.55 -1.23 -2.89
N ASP A 27 16.25 -2.23 -3.42
CA ASP A 27 17.47 -2.77 -2.82
C ASP A 27 18.67 -1.94 -3.31
N PRO A 28 19.25 -1.07 -2.47
CA PRO A 28 20.39 -0.23 -2.87
C PRO A 28 21.67 -1.04 -3.14
N THR A 29 21.70 -2.33 -2.76
CA THR A 29 22.85 -3.22 -3.00
C THR A 29 22.85 -3.78 -4.42
N THR A 30 21.68 -3.97 -5.01
CA THR A 30 21.51 -4.61 -6.33
C THR A 30 20.81 -3.75 -7.37
N ASP A 31 20.40 -2.53 -6.99
CA ASP A 31 19.57 -1.61 -7.78
C ASP A 31 18.25 -2.26 -8.26
N LYS A 32 17.80 -3.31 -7.58
CA LYS A 32 16.54 -3.99 -7.91
C LYS A 32 15.38 -3.33 -7.22
N THR A 33 14.33 -3.07 -7.99
CA THR A 33 13.07 -2.54 -7.52
C THR A 33 12.02 -3.64 -7.45
N TYR A 34 11.27 -3.66 -6.35
CA TYR A 34 10.20 -4.60 -6.05
C TYR A 34 8.91 -3.86 -5.74
N TYR A 35 7.78 -4.56 -5.87
CA TYR A 35 6.47 -3.96 -5.65
C TYR A 35 5.65 -4.80 -4.69
N THR A 36 5.08 -4.16 -3.66
CA THR A 36 4.24 -4.83 -2.68
C THR A 36 3.11 -3.94 -2.18
N THR A 37 2.06 -4.52 -1.60
CA THR A 37 1.03 -3.79 -0.84
C THR A 37 1.26 -3.84 0.67
N ASN A 38 2.23 -4.65 1.11
CA ASN A 38 2.57 -4.79 2.53
C ASN A 38 4.03 -5.24 2.70
N TRP A 39 4.66 -4.77 3.76
CA TRP A 39 6.00 -5.17 4.18
C TRP A 39 6.04 -5.18 5.70
N ASP A 40 6.83 -6.10 6.24
CA ASP A 40 6.96 -6.29 7.68
C ASP A 40 8.42 -6.16 8.10
N ARG A 41 8.66 -5.72 9.33
CA ARG A 41 10.02 -5.69 9.89
C ARG A 41 10.27 -7.03 10.55
N LYS A 42 11.29 -7.74 10.07
CA LYS A 42 11.72 -9.01 10.69
C LYS A 42 12.19 -8.80 12.12
N ASP A 43 12.77 -7.64 12.39
CA ASP A 43 13.20 -7.26 13.72
C ASP A 43 13.29 -5.72 13.85
N ASN A 44 13.05 -5.22 15.06
CA ASN A 44 13.00 -3.78 15.34
C ASN A 44 14.38 -3.10 15.40
N LYS A 45 15.49 -3.82 15.22
CA LYS A 45 16.85 -3.30 15.51
C LYS A 45 17.80 -3.30 14.31
N SER A 46 17.58 -4.17 13.33
CA SER A 46 18.52 -4.48 12.24
C SER A 46 18.07 -3.94 10.89
N GLY A 47 16.89 -3.29 10.84
CA GLY A 47 16.38 -2.70 9.59
C GLY A 47 16.09 -3.74 8.50
N VAL A 48 15.89 -5.00 8.88
CA VAL A 48 15.54 -6.08 7.96
C VAL A 48 14.04 -6.04 7.72
N ILE A 49 13.65 -5.95 6.45
CA ILE A 49 12.25 -6.04 6.03
C ILE A 49 12.00 -7.32 5.25
N GLN A 50 10.79 -7.84 5.38
CA GLN A 50 10.30 -8.96 4.60
C GLN A 50 8.99 -8.57 3.93
N PHE A 51 8.87 -8.88 2.65
CA PHE A 51 7.69 -8.59 1.85
C PHE A 51 7.51 -9.63 0.75
N LYS A 52 6.32 -9.65 0.16
CA LYS A 52 6.06 -10.45 -1.03
C LYS A 52 6.17 -9.54 -2.24
N ASP A 53 7.09 -9.82 -3.13
CA ASP A 53 7.12 -9.15 -4.42
C ASP A 53 5.93 -9.60 -5.26
N MET A 54 5.12 -8.65 -5.69
CA MET A 54 3.86 -8.91 -6.37
C MET A 54 4.05 -9.14 -7.87
N LYS A 55 5.20 -8.77 -8.44
CA LYS A 55 5.57 -9.09 -9.83
C LYS A 55 5.92 -10.58 -9.98
N SER A 56 6.81 -11.09 -9.13
CA SER A 56 7.28 -12.48 -9.19
C SER A 56 6.54 -13.45 -8.25
N GLY A 57 5.77 -12.93 -7.29
CA GLY A 57 5.09 -13.72 -6.26
C GLY A 57 6.02 -14.27 -5.17
N LYS A 58 7.32 -13.95 -5.20
CA LYS A 58 8.33 -14.48 -4.29
C LYS A 58 8.36 -13.69 -2.97
N GLN A 59 8.66 -14.39 -1.89
CA GLN A 59 8.98 -13.73 -0.63
C GLN A 59 10.44 -13.24 -0.67
N VAL A 60 10.62 -11.96 -0.40
CA VAL A 60 11.92 -11.28 -0.43
C VAL A 60 12.21 -10.76 0.97
N THR A 61 13.46 -10.91 1.41
CA THR A 61 13.98 -10.35 2.66
C THR A 61 15.14 -9.45 2.30
N LEU A 62 15.04 -8.17 2.62
CA LEU A 62 16.08 -7.19 2.34
C LEU A 62 16.55 -6.53 3.63
N THR A 63 17.84 -6.25 3.69
CA THR A 63 18.45 -5.39 4.70
C THR A 63 18.63 -4.00 4.09
N ASN A 64 18.33 -2.94 4.85
CA ASN A 64 18.62 -1.57 4.43
C ASN A 64 17.90 -1.13 3.13
N ALA A 65 16.68 -1.61 2.91
CA ALA A 65 15.89 -1.28 1.74
C ALA A 65 15.27 0.12 1.84
N GLU A 66 15.14 0.79 0.70
CA GLU A 66 14.41 2.05 0.57
C GLU A 66 12.95 1.76 0.25
N VAL A 67 12.04 2.21 1.10
CA VAL A 67 10.61 1.98 0.95
C VAL A 67 9.92 3.29 0.60
N GLY A 68 9.30 3.34 -0.58
CA GLY A 68 8.50 4.48 -1.05
C GLY A 68 7.04 4.10 -1.26
N GLU A 69 6.11 4.91 -0.75
CA GLU A 69 4.70 4.76 -1.11
C GLU A 69 4.46 5.28 -2.53
N ILE A 70 3.72 4.52 -3.34
CA ILE A 70 3.36 4.86 -4.71
C ILE A 70 1.86 4.83 -4.93
N LYS A 71 1.40 5.49 -5.99
CA LYS A 71 -0.02 5.46 -6.38
C LYS A 71 -0.37 4.11 -7.00
N GLU A 72 -1.62 3.69 -6.82
CA GLU A 72 -2.16 2.46 -7.43
C GLU A 72 -1.86 2.36 -8.94
N LYS A 73 -1.99 3.47 -9.67
CA LYS A 73 -1.73 3.50 -11.12
C LYS A 73 -0.29 3.11 -11.46
N GLN A 74 0.69 3.57 -10.69
CA GLN A 74 2.11 3.25 -10.88
C GLN A 74 2.37 1.78 -10.54
N TYR A 75 1.83 1.32 -9.40
CA TYR A 75 1.92 -0.07 -8.98
C TYR A 75 1.35 -1.02 -10.03
N LYS A 76 0.12 -0.76 -10.52
CA LYS A 76 -0.54 -1.55 -11.56
C LYS A 76 0.22 -1.56 -12.87
N ALA A 77 0.91 -0.47 -13.22
CA ALA A 77 1.73 -0.42 -14.42
C ALA A 77 2.97 -1.32 -14.28
N ALA A 78 3.62 -1.31 -13.11
CA ALA A 78 4.85 -2.05 -12.87
C ALA A 78 4.67 -3.58 -12.79
N ILE A 79 3.54 -4.06 -12.26
CA ILE A 79 3.28 -5.50 -12.09
C ILE A 79 2.62 -6.19 -13.30
N LYS A 80 2.20 -5.42 -14.31
CA LYS A 80 1.52 -5.95 -15.52
C LYS A 80 2.47 -6.30 -16.66
N ASP A 81 3.75 -5.97 -16.50
CA ASP A 81 4.85 -6.26 -17.42
C ASP A 81 5.53 -7.58 -17.03
#